data_AF-A0A7X6CF89-F1
#
_entry.id   AF-A0A7X6CF89-F1
#
_cell.length_a   1.000
_cell.length_b   1.000
_cell.length_c   1.000
_cell.angle_alpha   90.00
_cell.angle_beta   90.00
_cell.angle_gamma   90.00
#
_symmetry.space_group_name_H-M   'P 1'
#
loop_
_entity.id
_entity.type
_entity.pdbx_description
1 polymer ?
#
loop_
_entity_poly.entity_id
_entity_poly.type
_entity_poly.pdbx_seq_one_letter_code
_entity_poly.pdbx_strand_id
1 'polypeptide(L)' 'MLSILFQVVLLGLVLLSFVMVVGVPVAYASPQNWDQSKSLIYAGSGLWFLLVIAVAVLNFLVV' A
#
# COMPACT_ATOMS: atom_id res chain seq x y z
N MET A 1 8.44 1.11 -22.37
CA MET A 1 8.87 0.14 -21.33
C MET A 1 8.58 0.66 -19.93
N LEU A 2 8.95 1.90 -19.60
CA LEU A 2 8.72 2.46 -18.26
C LEU A 2 7.22 2.65 -17.89
N SER A 3 6.35 2.84 -18.88
CA SER A 3 4.89 2.91 -18.66
C SER A 3 4.31 1.61 -18.06
N ILE A 4 4.85 0.44 -18.42
CA ILE A 4 4.38 -0.83 -17.83
C ILE A 4 4.77 -0.93 -16.36
N LEU A 5 5.97 -0.44 -16.02
CA LEU A 5 6.44 -0.39 -14.64
C LEU A 5 5.56 0.57 -13.82
N PHE A 6 5.29 1.77 -14.33
CA PHE A 6 4.38 2.73 -13.70
C PHE A 6 2.99 2.12 -13.46
N GLN A 7 2.41 1.47 -14.46
CA GLN A 7 1.09 0.84 -14.35
C GLN A 7 1.06 -0.29 -13.30
N VAL A 8 2.08 -1.15 -13.26
CA VAL A 8 2.18 -2.23 -12.27
C VAL A 8 2.35 -1.67 -10.85
N VAL A 9 3.21 -0.66 -10.66
CA VAL A 9 3.41 0.00 -9.36
C VAL A 9 2.12 0.69 -8.89
N LEU A 10 1.43 1.39 -9.80
CA LEU A 10 0.14 2.04 -9.51
C LEU A 10 -0.95 1.01 -9.17
N LEU A 11 -1.03 -0.10 -9.91
CA LEU A 11 -1.95 -1.19 -9.59
C LEU A 11 -1.65 -1.79 -8.21
N GLY A 12 -0.37 -2.00 -7.89
CA GLY A 12 0.06 -2.45 -6.57
C GLY A 12 -0.38 -1.51 -5.45
N LEU A 13 -0.22 -0.19 -5.66
CA LEU A 13 -0.70 0.83 -4.72
C LEU A 13 -2.22 0.75 -4.52
N VAL A 14 -3.00 0.61 -5.59
CA VAL A 14 -4.47 0.49 -5.50
C VAL A 14 -4.88 -0.78 -4.75
N LEU A 15 -4.29 -1.93 -5.08
CA LEU A 15 -4.61 -3.19 -4.41
C LEU A 15 -4.25 -3.16 -2.92
N LEU A 16 -3.05 -2.66 -2.58
CA LEU A 16 -2.64 -2.51 -1.18
C LEU A 16 -3.56 -1.54 -0.44
N SER A 17 -3.95 -0.43 -1.07
CA SER A 17 -4.90 0.52 -0.49
C SER A 17 -6.24 -0.15 -0.19
N PHE A 18 -6.77 -0.93 -1.12
CA PHE A 18 -8.03 -1.65 -0.92
C PHE A 18 -7.95 -2.63 0.25
N VAL A 19 -6.85 -3.39 0.35
CA VAL A 19 -6.60 -4.28 1.48
C VAL A 19 -6.53 -3.51 2.79
N MET A 20 -5.80 -2.39 2.84
CA MET A 20 -5.64 -1.58 4.06
C MET A 20 -6.95 -0.89 4.47
N VAL A 21 -7.77 -0.43 3.52
CA VAL A 21 -9.09 0.19 3.79
C VAL A 21 -10.02 -0.77 4.54
N VAL A 22 -9.97 -2.06 4.23
CA VAL A 22 -10.77 -3.08 4.93
C VAL A 22 -10.04 -3.62 6.16
N GLY A 23 -8.77 -3.96 6.01
CA GLY A 23 -7.96 -4.65 7.02
C GLY A 23 -7.68 -3.80 8.26
N VAL A 24 -7.44 -2.49 8.10
CA VAL A 24 -7.11 -1.60 9.23
C VAL A 24 -8.29 -1.45 10.20
N PRO A 25 -9.52 -1.09 9.76
CA PRO A 25 -10.68 -1.05 10.67
C PRO A 25 -10.99 -2.39 11.32
N VAL A 26 -10.91 -3.49 10.55
CA VAL A 26 -11.16 -4.85 11.06
C VAL A 26 -10.16 -5.20 12.16
N ALA A 27 -8.86 -4.94 11.94
CA ALA A 27 -7.82 -5.16 12.93
C ALA A 27 -8.01 -4.30 14.19
N TYR A 28 -8.42 -3.03 14.05
CA TYR A 28 -8.68 -2.16 15.20
C TYR A 28 -9.87 -2.61 16.04
N ALA A 29 -10.88 -3.23 15.43
CA ALA A 29 -12.06 -3.72 16.15
C ALA A 29 -11.93 -5.18 16.63
N SER A 30 -10.92 -5.92 16.16
CA SER A 30 -10.76 -7.35 16.49
C SER A 30 -10.20 -7.53 17.91
N PRO A 31 -10.82 -8.38 18.76
CA PRO A 31 -10.41 -8.53 20.16
C PRO A 31 -9.17 -9.42 20.36
N GLN A 32 -8.74 -10.14 19.32
CA GLN A 32 -7.56 -11.00 19.34
C GLN A 32 -6.54 -10.57 18.28
N ASN A 33 -5.29 -11.02 18.45
CA ASN A 33 -4.20 -10.86 17.48
C ASN A 33 -3.80 -9.40 17.19
N TRP A 34 -3.99 -8.52 18.17
CA TRP A 34 -3.61 -7.11 18.04
C TRP A 34 -2.11 -6.93 17.74
N ASP A 35 -1.22 -7.62 18.47
CA ASP A 35 0.23 -7.45 18.29
C ASP A 35 0.70 -7.81 16.87
N GLN A 36 0.16 -8.90 16.31
CA GLN A 36 0.43 -9.30 14.93
C GLN A 36 -0.15 -8.28 13.94
N SER A 37 -1.40 -7.88 14.15
CA SER A 37 -2.10 -6.94 13.27
C SER A 37 -1.42 -5.57 13.26
N LYS A 38 -0.98 -5.08 14.41
CA LYS A 38 -0.23 -3.82 14.56
C LYS A 38 1.05 -3.83 13.73
N SER A 39 1.82 -4.93 13.79
CA SER A 39 3.03 -5.09 12.98
C SER A 39 2.72 -5.05 11.47
N LEU A 40 1.68 -5.78 11.04
CA LEU A 40 1.22 -5.78 9.65
C LEU A 40 0.73 -4.40 9.19
N ILE A 41 0.03 -3.65 10.03
CA ILE A 41 -0.43 -2.30 9.72
C ILE A 41 0.76 -1.36 9.53
N TYR A 42 1.79 -1.44 10.39
CA TYR A 42 3.00 -0.62 10.22
C TYR A 42 3.75 -0.97 8.94
N ALA A 43 3.96 -2.27 8.68
CA ALA A 43 4.61 -2.72 7.45
C ALA A 43 3.81 -2.29 6.21
N GLY A 44 2.49 -2.48 6.23
CA GLY A 44 1.58 -2.07 5.17
C GLY A 44 1.60 -0.56 4.93
N SER A 45 1.61 0.25 5.99
CA SER A 45 1.71 1.71 5.92
C SER A 45 3.04 2.17 5.31
N GLY A 46 4.15 1.56 5.73
CA GLY A 46 5.48 1.83 5.17
C GLY A 46 5.54 1.48 3.68
N LEU A 47 5.06 0.30 3.29
CA LEU A 47 5.02 -0.11 1.90
C LEU A 47 4.11 0.80 1.06
N TRP A 48 2.94 1.17 1.59
CA TRP A 48 2.01 2.10 0.94
C TRP A 48 2.68 3.45 0.67
N PHE A 49 3.36 4.01 1.67
CA PHE A 49 4.09 5.28 1.52
C PHE A 49 5.19 5.20 0.46
N LEU A 50 5.98 4.12 0.46
CA LEU A 50 7.02 3.90 -0.56
C LEU A 50 6.41 3.79 -1.97
N LEU A 51 5.28 3.11 -2.11
CA LEU A 51 4.58 3.01 -3.40
C LEU A 51 4.07 4.36 -3.88
N VAL A 52 3.55 5.22 -3.00
CA VAL A 52 3.14 6.59 -3.36
C VAL A 52 4.33 7.39 -3.89
N ILE A 53 5.48 7.37 -3.21
CA ILE A 53 6.70 8.04 -3.69
C ILE A 53 7.12 7.46 -5.05
N ALA A 54 7.13 6.13 -5.19
CA ALA A 54 7.51 5.48 -6.44
C ALA A 54 6.61 5.90 -7.61
N VAL A 55 5.28 5.95 -7.41
CA VAL A 55 4.33 6.44 -8.43
C VAL A 55 4.62 7.90 -8.78
N ALA A 56 4.85 8.76 -7.78
CA ALA A 56 5.15 10.17 -8.01
C ALA A 56 6.45 10.36 -8.81
N VAL A 57 7.51 9.63 -8.49
CA VAL A 57 8.78 9.70 -9.22
C VAL A 57 8.65 9.15 -10.64
N LEU A 58 7.99 8.01 -10.81
CA LEU A 58 7.78 7.40 -12.13
C LEU A 58 6.88 8.24 -13.02
N ASN A 59 6.01 9.08 -12.45
CA ASN A 59 5.14 9.99 -13.21
C ASN A 59 5.96 10.93 -14.11
N PHE A 60 7.07 11.51 -13.61
CA PHE A 60 7.95 12.41 -14.38
C PHE A 60 8.62 11.77 -15.60
N LEU A 61 8.59 10.44 -15.69
CA LEU A 61 9.26 9.69 -16.74
C LEU A 61 8.26 9.09 -17.76
N VAL A 62 6.96 9.25 -17.51
CA VAL A 62 5.88 8.69 -18.34
C VAL A 62 4.92 9.77 -18.86
N VAL A 63 4.76 10.87 -18.12
CA VAL A 63 3.98 12.06 -18.50
C VAL A 63 4.94 13.16 -18.94
#